data_AF-A0A6S7KVC6-F1
#
_entry.id   AF-A0A6S7KVC6-F1
#
_cell.length_a   1.000
_cell.length_b   1.000
_cell.length_c   1.000
_cell.angle_alpha   90.00
_cell.angle_beta   90.00
_cell.angle_gamma   90.00
#
_symmetry.space_group_name_H-M   'P 1'
#
loop_
_entity.id
_entity.type
_entity.pdbx_description
1 polymer ?
#
loop_
_entity_poly.entity_id
_entity_poly.type
_entity_poly.pdbx_seq_one_letter_code
_entity_poly.pdbx_strand_id
1 'polypeptide(L)'
;MEITYNGPSAFVSAVKLVHTSGLVSNRASVPGSFWGSGEGTNGLATLITDSQNRIIYPSPRVTTVSQNGWYAMPGYTALSPELLLSDFCAPHYLNKGVKLRVWYGEDWSGYTEIDNSGRSCTKIFAYLFQ
;
A
#
# COMPACT_ATOMS: atom_id res chain seq x y z
N MET A 1 -6.23 4.75 -6.33
CA MET A 1 -6.51 3.99 -7.58
C MET A 1 -7.39 2.79 -7.26
N GLU A 2 -8.51 2.60 -7.96
CA GLU A 2 -9.34 1.38 -7.83
C GLU A 2 -8.82 0.27 -8.75
N ILE A 3 -8.80 -0.97 -8.25
CA ILE A 3 -8.41 -2.18 -8.98
C ILE A 3 -9.44 -3.29 -8.77
N THR A 4 -9.56 -4.20 -9.73
CA THR A 4 -10.41 -5.39 -9.62
C THR A 4 -9.54 -6.63 -9.40
N TYR A 5 -9.84 -7.39 -8.36
CA TYR A 5 -9.19 -8.69 -8.14
C TYR A 5 -9.77 -9.74 -9.09
N ASN A 6 -8.95 -10.19 -10.04
CA ASN A 6 -9.37 -11.15 -11.07
C ASN A 6 -8.94 -12.61 -10.81
N GLY A 7 -8.27 -12.87 -9.68
CA GLY A 7 -7.89 -14.21 -9.25
C GLY A 7 -9.09 -15.07 -8.79
N PRO A 8 -8.87 -16.34 -8.45
CA PRO A 8 -9.92 -17.19 -7.89
C PRO A 8 -10.38 -16.67 -6.53
N SER A 9 -11.66 -16.86 -6.17
CA SER A 9 -12.13 -16.51 -4.83
C SER A 9 -11.42 -17.36 -3.79
N ALA A 10 -10.58 -16.74 -2.96
CA ALA A 10 -9.67 -17.45 -2.06
C ALA A 10 -9.18 -16.57 -0.92
N PHE A 11 -8.65 -17.21 0.12
CA PHE A 11 -7.85 -16.55 1.14
C PHE A 11 -6.51 -16.10 0.54
N VAL A 12 -6.16 -14.84 0.77
CA VAL A 12 -4.89 -14.22 0.34
C VAL A 12 -4.06 -13.94 1.58
N SER A 13 -2.89 -14.56 1.68
CA SER A 13 -1.98 -14.43 2.83
C SER A 13 -1.01 -13.27 2.69
N ALA A 14 -0.71 -12.87 1.46
CA ALA A 14 0.18 -11.76 1.20
C ALA A 14 -0.12 -11.11 -0.15
N VAL A 15 0.28 -9.85 -0.26
CA VAL A 15 0.34 -9.11 -1.51
C VAL A 15 1.75 -8.56 -1.70
N LYS A 16 2.29 -8.74 -2.90
CA LYS A 16 3.57 -8.18 -3.30
C LYS A 16 3.34 -7.02 -4.26
N LEU A 17 3.84 -5.85 -3.87
CA LEU A 17 3.88 -4.64 -4.67
C LEU A 17 5.27 -4.54 -5.29
N VAL A 18 5.36 -4.41 -6.61
CA VAL A 18 6.63 -4.21 -7.31
C VAL A 18 6.57 -2.86 -7.99
N HIS A 19 7.50 -1.97 -7.67
CA HIS A 19 7.57 -0.65 -8.31
C HIS A 19 7.90 -0.81 -9.79
N THR A 20 7.27 0.00 -10.64
CA THR A 20 7.60 0.00 -12.08
C THR A 20 8.09 1.35 -12.57
N SER A 21 7.52 2.45 -12.09
CA SER A 21 7.88 3.79 -12.54
C SER A 21 7.27 4.87 -11.67
N GLY A 22 7.81 6.08 -11.78
CA GLY A 22 7.30 7.27 -11.11
C GLY A 22 7.66 7.35 -9.63
N LEU A 23 7.32 8.48 -9.02
CA LEU A 23 7.63 8.81 -7.63
C LEU A 23 6.43 9.53 -7.02
N VAL A 24 6.25 9.38 -5.72
CA VAL A 24 5.27 10.11 -4.89
C VAL A 24 5.97 10.80 -3.74
N SER A 25 5.45 11.94 -3.34
CA SER A 25 5.93 12.71 -2.19
C SER A 25 4.74 13.36 -1.50
N ASN A 26 4.82 13.49 -0.18
CA ASN A 26 3.81 14.24 0.57
C ASN A 26 4.01 15.76 0.49
N ARG A 27 5.12 16.21 -0.09
CA ARG A 27 5.42 17.63 -0.29
C ARG A 27 6.17 17.84 -1.60
N ALA A 28 5.72 18.76 -2.44
CA ALA A 28 6.40 19.08 -3.71
C ALA A 28 7.90 19.45 -3.57
N SER A 29 8.30 19.99 -2.41
CA SER A 29 9.69 20.35 -2.12
C SER A 29 10.55 19.20 -1.59
N VAL A 30 9.96 18.03 -1.31
CA VAL A 30 10.65 16.86 -0.76
C VAL A 30 10.88 15.84 -1.89
N PRO A 31 12.09 15.25 -2.00
CA PRO A 31 12.34 14.19 -2.96
C PRO A 31 11.29 13.07 -2.88
N GLY A 32 10.77 12.69 -4.04
CA GLY A 32 9.80 11.62 -4.13
C GLY A 32 10.42 10.24 -3.88
N SER A 33 9.55 9.29 -3.55
CA SER A 33 9.88 7.90 -3.28
C SER A 33 8.88 6.97 -3.96
N PHE A 34 9.05 5.66 -3.84
CA PHE A 34 8.13 4.70 -4.45
C PHE A 34 6.85 4.53 -3.65
N TRP A 35 6.94 4.59 -2.30
CA TRP A 35 5.87 4.15 -1.40
C TRP A 35 5.52 5.11 -0.27
N GLY A 36 6.24 6.21 -0.11
CA GLY A 36 6.13 7.13 1.02
C GLY A 36 6.55 8.54 0.64
N SER A 37 7.41 9.17 1.42
CA SER A 37 8.01 10.47 1.09
C SER A 37 9.44 10.58 1.62
N GLY A 38 10.25 11.38 0.95
CA GLY A 38 11.67 11.52 1.26
C GLY A 38 12.48 10.36 0.72
N GLU A 39 13.70 10.65 0.28
CA GLU A 39 14.63 9.66 -0.23
C GLU A 39 15.08 8.72 0.89
N GLY A 40 14.83 7.41 0.72
CA GLY A 40 15.35 6.37 1.62
C GLY A 40 14.78 6.36 3.04
N THR A 41 13.68 7.06 3.31
CA THR A 41 13.04 7.05 4.64
C THR A 41 12.41 5.69 4.94
N ASN A 42 12.24 5.35 6.22
CA ASN A 42 11.50 4.15 6.62
C ASN A 42 9.97 4.36 6.66
N GLY A 43 9.51 5.58 6.36
CA GLY A 43 8.09 5.94 6.36
C GLY A 43 7.41 5.47 5.08
N LEU A 44 6.52 4.49 5.20
CA LEU A 44 5.68 3.98 4.13
C LEU A 44 4.27 4.57 4.26
N ALA A 45 3.63 4.80 3.12
CA ALA A 45 2.30 5.37 3.02
C ALA A 45 1.46 4.69 1.92
N THR A 46 1.85 3.51 1.44
CA THR A 46 1.08 2.78 0.43
C THR A 46 0.12 1.80 1.10
N LEU A 47 -1.18 2.02 0.95
CA LEU A 47 -2.22 1.22 1.60
C LEU A 47 -3.06 0.49 0.55
N ILE A 48 -3.51 -0.72 0.86
CA ILE A 48 -4.55 -1.42 0.10
C ILE A 48 -5.79 -1.51 0.97
N THR A 49 -6.91 -1.00 0.47
CA THR A 49 -8.20 -1.00 1.15
C THR A 49 -9.25 -1.75 0.35
N ASP A 50 -10.37 -2.06 1.01
CA ASP A 50 -11.60 -2.41 0.31
C ASP A 50 -12.29 -1.15 -0.29
N SER A 51 -13.48 -1.37 -0.87
CA SER A 51 -14.31 -0.30 -1.46
C SER A 51 -14.88 0.69 -0.44
N GLN A 52 -14.84 0.37 0.85
CA GLN A 52 -15.26 1.24 1.96
C GLN A 52 -14.07 1.96 2.61
N ASN A 53 -12.89 1.93 1.97
CA ASN A 53 -11.64 2.51 2.50
C ASN A 53 -11.16 1.87 3.82
N ARG A 54 -11.60 0.66 4.15
CA ARG A 54 -11.06 -0.08 5.30
C ARG A 54 -9.74 -0.75 4.88
N ILE A 55 -8.69 -0.53 5.66
CA ILE A 55 -7.36 -1.07 5.37
C ILE A 55 -7.39 -2.60 5.44
N ILE A 56 -6.94 -3.24 4.36
CA ILE A 56 -6.65 -4.68 4.28
C ILE A 56 -5.16 -4.90 4.45
N TYR A 57 -4.33 -4.14 3.72
CA TYR A 57 -2.88 -4.17 3.84
C TYR A 57 -2.28 -2.77 4.02
N PRO A 58 -1.23 -2.61 4.84
CA PRO A 58 -0.64 -3.63 5.70
C PRO A 58 -1.63 -4.12 6.78
N SER A 59 -1.51 -5.37 7.22
CA SER A 59 -2.42 -5.91 8.23
C SER A 59 -2.22 -5.19 9.57
N PRO A 60 -3.30 -4.82 10.28
CA PRO A 60 -3.22 -4.21 11.60
C PRO A 60 -2.63 -5.14 12.67
N ARG A 61 -2.47 -6.45 12.38
CA ARG A 61 -1.77 -7.40 13.27
C ARG A 61 -0.26 -7.35 13.13
N VAL A 62 0.23 -6.82 12.01
CA VAL A 62 1.66 -6.82 11.65
C VAL A 62 2.28 -5.45 11.90
N THR A 63 1.56 -4.37 11.61
CA THR A 63 2.01 -3.01 11.88
C THR A 63 0.82 -2.09 12.15
N THR A 64 1.08 -0.97 12.83
CA THR A 64 0.08 0.06 13.08
C THR A 64 0.22 1.15 12.03
N VAL A 65 -0.87 1.40 11.30
CA VAL A 65 -0.98 2.57 10.43
C VAL A 65 -1.46 3.75 11.27
N SER A 66 -0.70 4.84 11.25
CA SER A 66 -1.05 6.08 11.96
C SER A 66 -2.30 6.73 11.35
N GLN A 67 -2.87 7.70 12.07
CA GLN A 67 -4.05 8.45 11.62
C GLN A 67 -3.82 9.17 10.28
N ASN A 68 -2.56 9.50 9.96
CA ASN A 68 -2.17 10.17 8.71
C ASN A 68 -1.76 9.17 7.61
N GLY A 69 -2.05 7.87 7.79
CA GLY A 69 -1.77 6.83 6.80
C GLY A 69 -0.31 6.37 6.72
N TRP A 70 0.56 6.83 7.62
CA TRP A 70 1.97 6.43 7.68
C TRP A 70 2.19 5.19 8.54
N TYR A 71 3.13 4.34 8.12
CA TYR A 71 3.59 3.17 8.88
C TYR A 71 5.04 2.84 8.58
N ALA A 72 5.61 1.88 9.31
CA ALA A 72 6.93 1.32 9.03
C ALA A 72 6.89 -0.21 9.08
N MET A 73 7.82 -0.85 8.38
CA MET A 73 8.03 -2.30 8.41
C MET A 73 9.53 -2.60 8.44
N PRO A 74 10.00 -3.57 9.25
CA PRO A 74 11.40 -3.97 9.26
C PRO A 74 11.89 -4.39 7.87
N GLY A 75 13.08 -3.92 7.48
CA GLY A 75 13.72 -4.28 6.21
C GLY A 75 13.21 -3.54 4.97
N TYR A 76 12.24 -2.64 5.12
CA TYR A 76 11.69 -1.83 4.03
C TYR A 76 11.93 -0.34 4.22
N THR A 77 12.18 0.35 3.11
CA THR A 77 12.24 1.81 3.01
C THR A 77 11.28 2.28 1.92
N ALA A 78 11.04 3.58 1.85
CA ALA A 78 10.21 4.21 0.83
C ALA A 78 10.78 4.03 -0.61
N LEU A 79 12.04 3.57 -0.74
CA LEU A 79 12.71 3.25 -2.00
C LEU A 79 12.95 1.74 -2.21
N SER A 80 12.39 0.87 -1.36
CA SER A 80 12.48 -0.58 -1.61
C SER A 80 11.86 -0.91 -2.97
N PRO A 81 12.52 -1.71 -3.84
CA PRO A 81 12.00 -1.98 -5.18
C PRO A 81 10.68 -2.78 -5.17
N GLU A 82 10.43 -3.50 -4.07
CA GLU A 82 9.18 -4.19 -3.80
C GLU A 82 8.81 -4.09 -2.32
N LEU A 83 7.52 -4.21 -2.03
CA LEU A 83 6.97 -4.40 -0.68
C LEU A 83 6.23 -5.74 -0.62
N LEU A 84 6.49 -6.53 0.42
CA LEU A 84 5.67 -7.69 0.76
C LEU A 84 4.81 -7.33 1.96
N LEU A 85 3.50 -7.19 1.74
CA LEU A 85 2.53 -6.98 2.80
C LEU A 85 1.85 -8.32 3.08
N SER A 86 2.16 -8.95 4.20
CA SER A 86 1.70 -10.30 4.52
C SER A 86 1.05 -10.38 5.90
N ASP A 87 0.11 -11.31 6.04
CA ASP A 87 -0.45 -11.78 7.30
C ASP A 87 -0.86 -13.26 7.14
N PHE A 88 0.10 -14.16 7.36
CA PHE A 88 -0.14 -15.60 7.24
C PHE A 88 -1.00 -16.16 8.38
N CYS A 89 -1.12 -15.44 9.50
CA CYS A 89 -1.94 -15.86 10.64
C CYS A 89 -3.41 -15.45 10.47
N ALA A 90 -3.70 -14.45 9.66
CA ALA A 90 -5.06 -14.01 9.35
C ALA A 90 -5.20 -13.62 7.86
N PRO A 91 -5.18 -14.59 6.95
CA PRO A 91 -5.33 -14.31 5.53
C PRO A 91 -6.70 -13.70 5.24
N HIS A 92 -6.76 -12.82 4.25
CA HIS A 92 -7.99 -12.10 3.88
C HIS A 92 -8.70 -12.81 2.72
N TYR A 93 -9.99 -13.13 2.88
CA TYR A 93 -10.77 -13.74 1.80
C TYR A 93 -11.17 -12.71 0.76
N LEU A 94 -10.73 -12.89 -0.49
CA LEU A 94 -11.14 -12.05 -1.61
C LEU A 94 -12.03 -12.83 -2.56
N ASN A 95 -13.20 -12.26 -2.88
CA ASN A 95 -14.04 -12.76 -3.96
C ASN A 95 -13.47 -12.32 -5.32
N LYS A 96 -13.51 -13.19 -6.32
CA LYS A 96 -13.27 -12.79 -7.71
C LYS A 96 -14.20 -11.64 -8.09
N GLY A 97 -13.64 -10.60 -8.70
CA GLY A 97 -14.36 -9.39 -9.10
C GLY A 97 -14.50 -8.34 -8.01
N VAL A 98 -14.02 -8.60 -6.78
CA VAL A 98 -14.05 -7.56 -5.73
C VAL A 98 -13.18 -6.37 -6.10
N LYS A 99 -13.66 -5.18 -5.76
CA LYS A 99 -12.95 -3.92 -5.94
C LYS A 99 -12.09 -3.64 -4.72
N LEU A 100 -10.81 -3.37 -4.97
CA LEU A 100 -9.85 -2.91 -3.99
C LEU A 100 -9.36 -1.52 -4.39
N ARG A 101 -8.75 -0.80 -3.46
CA ARG A 101 -8.11 0.48 -3.76
C ARG A 101 -6.67 0.49 -3.26
N VAL A 102 -5.78 1.04 -4.06
CA VAL A 102 -4.43 1.42 -3.64
C VAL A 102 -4.41 2.90 -3.36
N TRP A 103 -4.00 3.27 -2.15
CA TRP A 103 -3.98 4.63 -1.66
C TRP A 103 -2.58 5.08 -1.31
N TYR A 104 -2.36 6.39 -1.45
CA TYR A 104 -1.35 7.09 -0.66
C TYR A 104 -1.97 7.46 0.70
N GLY A 105 -1.19 7.38 1.78
CA GLY A 105 -1.72 7.44 3.15
C GLY A 105 -2.40 8.77 3.49
N GLU A 106 -1.80 9.87 3.05
CA GLU A 106 -2.36 11.22 3.21
C GLU A 106 -3.68 11.37 2.43
N ASP A 107 -3.73 10.88 1.19
CA ASP A 107 -4.96 10.84 0.38
C ASP A 107 -6.06 9.95 0.97
N TRP A 108 -5.70 8.87 1.67
CA TRP A 108 -6.66 7.98 2.33
C TRP A 108 -7.25 8.64 3.58
N SER A 109 -6.43 9.40 4.32
CA SER A 109 -6.81 10.01 5.60
C SER A 109 -7.46 11.39 5.45
N GLY A 110 -7.47 11.99 4.25
CA GLY A 110 -7.95 13.36 4.09
C GLY A 110 -6.98 14.40 4.66
N TYR A 111 -5.71 14.04 4.86
CA TYR A 111 -4.74 14.82 5.62
C TYR A 111 -3.71 15.46 4.68
N THR A 112 -3.56 16.79 4.75
CA THR A 112 -2.52 17.58 4.03
C THR A 112 -2.33 17.20 2.56
N GLU A 113 -3.41 16.89 1.84
CA GLU A 113 -3.30 16.40 0.45
C GLU A 113 -2.81 17.47 -0.55
N ILE A 114 -2.90 18.75 -0.19
CA ILE A 114 -2.72 19.86 -1.14
C ILE A 114 -1.26 20.04 -1.57
N ASP A 115 -0.29 19.64 -0.75
CA ASP A 115 1.13 19.69 -1.06
C ASP A 115 1.68 18.34 -1.57
N ASN A 116 0.85 17.30 -1.63
CA ASN A 116 1.21 16.02 -2.24
C ASN A 116 1.54 16.20 -3.73
N SER A 117 2.49 15.39 -4.21
CA SER A 117 2.90 15.45 -5.61
C SER A 117 3.36 14.10 -6.15
N GLY A 118 3.29 13.99 -7.47
CA GLY A 118 3.78 12.83 -8.21
C GLY A 118 2.75 11.71 -8.38
N ARG A 119 3.21 10.61 -8.95
CA ARG A 119 2.45 9.39 -9.21
C ARG A 119 3.43 8.22 -9.28
N SER A 120 3.17 7.19 -8.48
CA SER A 120 3.92 5.94 -8.47
C SER A 120 3.08 4.84 -9.14
N CYS A 121 3.70 4.04 -9.99
CA CYS A 121 3.09 2.93 -10.70
C CYS A 121 3.66 1.61 -10.18
N THR A 122 2.78 0.62 -9.99
CA THR A 122 3.15 -0.67 -9.40
C THR A 122 2.41 -1.84 -10.05
N LYS A 123 3.06 -3.01 -10.05
CA LYS A 123 2.43 -4.31 -10.28
C LYS A 123 2.10 -4.97 -8.95
N ILE A 124 0.94 -5.60 -8.87
CA ILE A 124 0.42 -6.21 -7.64
C ILE A 124 0.23 -7.71 -7.87
N PHE A 125 0.83 -8.50 -7.01
CA PHE A 125 0.71 -9.96 -7.02
C PHE A 125 0.06 -10.41 -5.72
N ALA A 126 -0.90 -11.33 -5.80
CA ALA A 126 -1.52 -11.95 -4.63
C ALA A 126 -0.93 -13.34 -4.40
N TYR A 127 -0.57 -13.64 -3.16
CA TYR A 127 -0.19 -14.97 -2.72
C TYR A 127 -1.40 -15.63 -2.05
N LEU A 128 -1.93 -16.68 -2.68
CA LEU A 128 -3.08 -17.41 -2.17
C LEU A 128 -2.65 -18.34 -1.03
N PHE A 129 -3.44 -18.37 0.03
CA PHE A 129 -3.31 -19.35 1.11
C PHE A 129 -3.58 -20.74 0.53
N GLN A 130 -2.68 -21.69 0.79
CA GLN A 130 -2.79 -23.09 0.40
C GLN A 130 -3.08 -23.95 1.61
#